data_AF-M7NU97-F1
#
_entry.id   AF-M7NU97-F1
#
_cell.length_a   1.000
_cell.length_b   1.000
_cell.length_c   1.000
_cell.angle_alpha   90.00
_cell.angle_beta   90.00
_cell.angle_gamma   90.00
#
_symmetry.space_group_name_H-M   'P 1'
#
loop_
_entity.id
_entity.type
_entity.pdbx_description
1 polymer ?
#
loop_
_entity_poly.entity_id
_entity_poly.type
_entity_poly.pdbx_seq_one_letter_code
_entity_poly.pdbx_strand_id
1 'polypeptide(L)'
;MSYIGKNIKRIRAVKKLSQAAFAELFALARPSVGAYEEGRSEPKIETIIAIARYFGLSTDALLRKELTVNELYSLDIFKGEFDPTQLPPALGKSSGFEQNGNLPTSSQKRQTGAGIPLISKSMRLEYIVNLQNRDFINRLQIVALPEAQPGKTLAFEHSGGEMLTDGGGLRDGDILTAVAVSLEKANRLREGQVYIIITARELLTRRLRKLEAPAWIFEADNPAVPPLPIEAKDILELWEVKGCWTTQLQPPSLLDHKLLLLEEELRQLKERVSGLESK
;
A
#
# COMPACT_ATOMS: atom_id res chain seq x y z
N MET A 1 29.18 23.78 1.94
CA MET A 1 29.03 23.53 3.39
C MET A 1 28.21 22.26 3.57
N SER A 2 28.71 21.32 4.36
CA SER A 2 28.04 20.04 4.61
C SER A 2 26.74 20.23 5.44
N TYR A 3 25.69 19.45 5.13
CA TYR A 3 24.43 19.48 5.89
C TYR A 3 24.49 18.64 7.18
N ILE A 4 25.62 17.97 7.43
CA ILE A 4 25.81 17.00 8.52
C ILE A 4 25.43 17.54 9.90
N GLY A 5 25.82 18.77 10.24
CA GLY A 5 25.54 19.36 11.55
C GLY A 5 24.05 19.57 11.80
N LYS A 6 23.35 20.11 10.79
CA LYS A 6 21.89 20.28 10.84
C LYS A 6 21.17 18.94 10.92
N ASN A 7 21.64 17.94 10.18
CA ASN A 7 21.08 16.60 10.15
C ASN A 7 21.27 15.88 11.49
N ILE A 8 22.43 15.98 12.14
CA ILE A 8 22.67 15.44 13.48
C ILE A 8 21.70 16.03 14.50
N LYS A 9 21.55 17.37 14.52
CA LYS A 9 20.60 18.06 15.42
C LYS A 9 19.16 17.57 15.20
N ARG A 10 18.78 17.35 13.94
CA ARG A 10 17.43 16.93 13.56
C ARG A 10 17.16 15.47 13.92
N ILE A 11 18.10 14.56 13.64
CA ILE A 11 18.05 13.16 14.08
C ILE A 11 17.88 13.10 15.60
N ARG A 12 18.67 13.89 16.33
CA ARG A 12 18.61 13.96 17.79
C ARG A 12 17.24 14.45 18.30
N ALA A 13 16.69 15.49 17.69
CA ALA A 13 15.38 16.03 18.04
C ALA A 13 14.24 15.01 17.80
N VAL A 14 14.25 14.32 16.65
CA VAL A 14 13.22 13.33 16.31
C VAL A 14 13.29 12.10 17.22
N LYS A 15 14.49 11.64 17.56
CA LYS A 15 14.71 10.49 18.46
C LYS A 15 14.67 10.85 19.94
N LYS A 16 14.38 12.11 20.29
CA LYS A 16 14.36 12.64 21.67
C LYS A 16 15.65 12.36 22.47
N LEU A 17 16.80 12.42 21.80
CA LEU A 17 18.11 12.18 22.43
C LEU A 17 18.71 13.49 22.97
N SER A 18 19.37 13.43 24.13
CA SER A 18 20.18 14.56 24.62
C SER A 18 21.53 14.60 23.90
N GLN A 19 22.23 15.74 23.90
CA GLN A 19 23.58 15.82 23.30
C GLN A 19 24.57 14.85 23.99
N ALA A 20 24.39 14.61 25.30
CA ALA A 20 25.18 13.64 26.05
C ALA A 20 24.86 12.20 25.63
N ALA A 21 23.57 11.85 25.51
CA ALA A 21 23.14 10.52 25.07
C ALA A 21 23.59 10.20 23.64
N PHE A 22 23.52 11.19 22.74
CA PHE A 22 24.05 11.04 21.37
C PHE A 22 25.57 10.86 21.37
N ALA A 23 26.28 11.57 22.25
CA ALA A 23 27.73 11.44 22.38
C ALA A 23 28.12 10.03 22.86
N GLU A 24 27.42 9.50 23.88
CA GLU A 24 27.63 8.14 24.38
C GLU A 24 27.36 7.07 23.32
N LEU A 25 26.29 7.21 22.54
CA LEU A 25 25.91 6.27 21.47
C LEU A 25 27.00 6.06 20.41
N PHE A 26 27.78 7.11 20.11
CA PHE A 26 28.81 7.07 19.06
C PHE A 26 30.24 7.20 19.61
N ALA A 27 30.43 7.00 20.92
CA ALA A 27 31.72 7.14 21.61
C ALA A 27 32.42 8.49 21.34
N LEU A 28 31.64 9.58 21.33
CA LEU A 28 32.09 10.94 21.13
C LEU A 28 32.14 11.70 22.47
N ALA A 29 32.96 12.74 22.54
CA ALA A 29 32.88 13.69 23.64
C ALA A 29 31.67 14.62 23.46
N ARG A 30 30.92 14.89 24.54
CA ARG A 30 29.75 15.80 24.51
C ARG A 30 30.05 17.16 23.83
N PRO A 31 31.19 17.84 24.07
CA PRO A 31 31.51 19.10 23.39
C PRO A 31 31.63 18.95 21.87
N SER A 32 32.08 17.79 21.37
CA SER A 32 32.23 17.53 19.93
C SER A 32 30.88 17.49 19.23
N VAL A 33 29.85 16.89 19.85
CA VAL A 33 28.48 16.86 19.30
C VAL A 33 27.92 18.28 19.16
N GLY A 34 28.11 19.14 20.16
CA GLY A 34 27.71 20.54 20.08
C GLY A 34 28.44 21.31 18.98
N ALA A 35 29.76 21.09 18.84
CA ALA A 35 30.55 21.69 17.77
C ALA A 35 30.10 21.23 16.37
N TYR A 36 29.65 19.97 16.21
CA TYR A 36 29.10 19.46 14.96
C TYR A 36 27.75 20.09 14.62
N GLU A 37 26.83 20.19 15.59
CA GLU A 37 25.50 20.77 15.38
C GLU A 37 25.55 22.26 14.99
N GLU A 38 26.53 22.99 15.51
CA GLU A 38 26.76 24.41 15.24
C GLU A 38 27.63 24.66 14.00
N GLY A 39 28.15 23.60 13.36
CA GLY A 39 29.01 23.70 12.19
C GLY A 39 30.42 24.24 12.48
N ARG A 40 30.84 24.24 13.75
CA ARG A 40 32.21 24.63 14.17
C ARG A 40 33.24 23.56 13.87
N SER A 41 32.82 22.32 13.68
CA SER A 41 33.69 21.20 13.31
C SER A 41 32.89 20.17 12.52
N GLU A 42 33.58 19.34 11.72
CA GLU A 42 32.95 18.22 11.03
C GLU A 42 33.32 16.88 11.70
N PRO A 43 32.39 15.92 11.79
CA PRO A 43 32.67 14.59 12.31
C PRO A 43 33.61 13.81 11.39
N LYS A 44 34.40 12.89 11.96
CA LYS A 44 35.25 11.98 11.17
C LYS A 44 34.38 11.10 10.27
N ILE A 45 34.96 10.66 9.14
CA ILE A 45 34.28 9.75 8.19
C ILE A 45 33.73 8.51 8.90
N GLU A 46 34.47 7.95 9.86
CA GLU A 46 34.09 6.78 10.65
C GLU A 46 32.82 7.04 11.47
N THR A 47 32.73 8.21 12.11
CA THR A 47 31.56 8.64 12.88
C THR A 47 30.35 8.85 11.97
N ILE A 48 30.54 9.41 10.77
CA ILE A 48 29.48 9.60 9.78
C ILE A 48 28.92 8.24 9.35
N ILE A 49 29.79 7.26 9.08
CA ILE A 49 29.40 5.89 8.72
C ILE A 49 28.66 5.23 9.90
N ALA A 50 29.13 5.40 11.14
CA ALA A 50 28.47 4.85 12.32
C ALA A 50 27.06 5.40 12.52
N ILE A 51 26.88 6.72 12.38
CA ILE A 51 25.57 7.39 12.45
C ILE A 51 24.66 6.88 11.32
N ALA A 52 25.18 6.83 10.09
CA ALA A 52 24.45 6.35 8.93
C ALA A 52 23.95 4.91 9.14
N ARG A 53 24.82 4.00 9.59
CA ARG A 53 24.46 2.60 9.89
C ARG A 53 23.46 2.48 11.03
N TYR A 54 23.64 3.22 12.11
CA TYR A 54 22.76 3.13 13.29
C TYR A 54 21.33 3.60 12.99
N PHE A 55 21.19 4.65 12.18
CA PHE A 55 19.90 5.23 11.82
C PHE A 55 19.35 4.74 10.47
N GLY A 56 20.02 3.80 9.79
CA GLY A 56 19.60 3.28 8.49
C GLY A 56 19.61 4.33 7.37
N LEU A 57 20.45 5.36 7.47
CA LEU A 57 20.57 6.45 6.52
C LEU A 57 21.70 6.20 5.51
N SER A 58 21.57 6.70 4.29
CA SER A 58 22.71 6.73 3.36
C SER A 58 23.66 7.88 3.74
N THR A 59 24.97 7.62 3.67
CA THR A 59 26.00 8.63 3.94
C THR A 59 25.88 9.84 3.01
N ASP A 60 25.45 9.61 1.77
CA ASP A 60 25.20 10.66 0.78
C ASP A 60 24.04 11.59 1.20
N ALA A 61 22.91 11.02 1.63
CA ALA A 61 21.77 11.81 2.12
C ALA A 61 22.14 12.60 3.37
N LEU A 62 22.94 12.02 4.25
CA LEU A 62 23.38 12.65 5.49
C LEU A 62 24.31 13.86 5.25
N LEU A 63 25.04 13.90 4.13
CA LEU A 63 26.00 14.95 3.80
C LEU A 63 25.49 16.00 2.81
N ARG A 64 24.71 15.57 1.80
CA ARG A 64 24.34 16.41 0.65
C ARG A 64 22.93 17.01 0.71
N LYS A 65 22.05 16.48 1.56
CA LYS A 65 20.64 16.91 1.68
C LYS A 65 20.29 17.22 3.13
N GLU A 66 19.43 18.19 3.36
CA GLU A 66 18.82 18.39 4.68
C GLU A 66 17.72 17.33 4.92
N LEU A 67 17.85 16.54 5.99
CA LEU A 67 16.89 15.50 6.36
C LEU A 67 15.63 16.13 6.95
N THR A 68 14.47 15.73 6.45
CA THR A 68 13.18 16.17 6.98
C THR A 68 12.73 15.27 8.14
N VAL A 69 11.84 15.80 8.98
CA VAL A 69 11.30 15.06 10.14
C VAL A 69 10.58 13.78 9.69
N ASN A 70 9.87 13.83 8.55
CA ASN A 70 9.13 12.69 8.00
C ASN A 70 10.06 11.57 7.49
N GLU A 71 11.17 11.91 6.83
CA GLU A 71 12.17 10.93 6.37
C GLU A 71 12.80 10.16 7.55
N LEU A 72 12.92 10.78 8.72
CA LEU A 72 13.47 10.15 9.93
C LEU A 72 12.49 9.20 10.64
N TYR A 73 11.18 9.38 10.44
CA TYR A 73 10.15 8.48 10.95
C TYR A 73 9.96 7.24 10.06
N SER A 74 10.17 7.34 8.76
CA SER A 74 10.08 6.20 7.82
C SER A 74 11.19 5.15 7.97
N LEU A 75 12.28 5.46 8.69
CA LEU A 75 13.48 4.61 8.76
C LEU A 75 13.50 3.64 9.95
N ASP A 76 12.60 3.77 10.93
CA ASP A 76 12.47 2.77 12.01
C ASP A 76 11.83 1.46 11.54
N ILE A 77 11.33 1.40 10.30
CA ILE A 77 10.63 0.23 9.74
C ILE A 77 11.62 -0.85 9.25
N PHE A 78 12.88 -0.50 8.98
CA PHE A 78 13.89 -1.42 8.41
C PHE A 78 14.94 -1.93 9.41
N LYS A 79 14.65 -1.95 10.71
CA LYS A 79 15.52 -2.53 11.76
C LYS A 79 15.50 -4.07 11.80
N GLY A 80 15.44 -4.72 10.64
CA GLY A 80 15.83 -6.13 10.51
C GLY A 80 17.31 -6.17 10.17
N GLU A 81 18.10 -6.87 10.98
CA GLU A 81 19.54 -7.03 10.75
C GLU A 81 19.82 -7.61 9.36
N PHE A 82 20.40 -6.79 8.48
CA PHE A 82 20.81 -7.24 7.15
C PHE A 82 22.19 -7.88 7.28
N ASP A 83 22.25 -9.21 7.23
CA ASP A 83 23.50 -9.97 7.16
C ASP A 83 23.91 -10.16 5.68
N PRO A 84 24.92 -9.42 5.18
CA PRO A 84 25.34 -9.50 3.78
C PRO A 84 25.94 -10.87 3.41
N THR A 85 26.16 -11.77 4.37
CA THR A 85 26.63 -13.14 4.11
C THR A 85 25.51 -14.12 3.75
N GLN A 86 24.25 -13.73 3.90
CA GLN A 86 23.08 -14.55 3.52
C GLN A 86 22.45 -14.18 2.17
N LEU A 87 23.09 -13.29 1.40
CA LEU A 87 22.67 -13.03 0.03
C LEU A 87 22.89 -14.29 -0.82
N PRO A 88 21.86 -14.83 -1.51
CA PRO A 88 22.11 -15.81 -2.56
C PRO A 88 23.08 -15.18 -3.58
N PRO A 89 24.04 -15.94 -4.11
CA PRO A 89 25.07 -15.41 -4.98
C PRO A 89 24.44 -14.66 -6.15
N ALA A 90 24.84 -13.39 -6.29
CA ALA A 90 24.38 -12.50 -7.33
C ALA A 90 24.49 -13.20 -8.70
N LEU A 91 23.35 -13.32 -9.38
CA LEU A 91 23.27 -13.63 -10.81
C LEU A 91 24.13 -12.63 -11.58
N GLY A 92 25.33 -13.07 -11.92
CA GLY A 92 26.30 -12.20 -12.57
C GLY A 92 27.66 -12.82 -12.81
N LYS A 93 27.73 -14.05 -13.33
CA LYS A 93 28.83 -14.46 -14.23
C LYS A 93 28.29 -15.38 -15.32
N SER A 94 28.48 -14.93 -16.56
CA SER A 94 28.40 -15.66 -17.81
C SER A 94 28.91 -17.10 -17.71
N SER A 95 28.04 -18.07 -17.97
CA SER A 95 28.43 -19.40 -18.45
C SER A 95 27.46 -19.80 -19.56
N GLY A 96 28.05 -20.29 -20.66
CA GLY A 96 27.42 -20.38 -21.97
C GLY A 96 26.27 -21.39 -22.03
N PHE A 97 25.08 -20.86 -22.25
CA PHE A 97 23.98 -21.62 -22.83
C PHE A 97 23.57 -20.90 -24.12
N GLU A 98 24.42 -21.02 -25.14
CA GLU A 98 24.01 -20.70 -26.49
C GLU A 98 23.10 -21.80 -27.03
N GLN A 99 21.95 -21.34 -27.52
CA GLN A 99 21.33 -21.74 -28.77
C GLN A 99 21.03 -23.24 -28.94
N ASN A 100 19.77 -23.60 -28.71
CA ASN A 100 18.96 -24.25 -29.73
C ASN A 100 17.49 -24.39 -29.28
N GLY A 101 16.56 -24.05 -30.18
CA GLY A 101 15.16 -24.42 -30.05
C GLY A 101 14.20 -23.24 -30.23
N ASN A 102 13.79 -23.02 -31.47
CA ASN A 102 12.65 -22.22 -31.91
C ASN A 102 11.58 -21.98 -30.82
N LEU A 103 11.56 -20.77 -30.26
CA LEU A 103 10.37 -20.21 -29.64
C LEU A 103 9.73 -19.22 -30.62
N PRO A 104 8.40 -19.29 -30.85
CA PRO A 104 7.76 -18.42 -31.81
C PRO A 104 7.96 -16.97 -31.39
N THR A 105 8.49 -16.17 -32.32
CA THR A 105 8.60 -14.72 -32.25
C THR A 105 7.20 -14.12 -32.32
N SER A 106 6.40 -14.32 -31.28
CA SER A 106 5.33 -13.38 -30.99
C SER A 106 5.99 -12.21 -30.28
N SER A 107 6.15 -11.12 -31.03
CA SER A 107 6.51 -9.80 -30.54
C SER A 107 5.39 -9.26 -29.65
N GLN A 108 4.94 -10.00 -28.64
CA GLN A 108 4.28 -9.38 -27.51
C GLN A 108 5.38 -8.63 -26.77
N LYS A 109 5.50 -7.34 -27.06
CA LYS A 109 6.10 -6.40 -26.12
C LYS A 109 5.50 -6.76 -24.76
N ARG A 110 6.29 -7.41 -23.88
CA ARG A 110 5.98 -7.40 -22.45
C ARG A 110 5.96 -5.92 -22.12
N GLN A 111 4.77 -5.34 -22.10
CA GLN A 111 4.56 -4.03 -21.53
C GLN A 111 4.89 -4.24 -20.06
N THR A 112 6.15 -4.02 -19.70
CA THR A 112 6.49 -3.69 -18.31
C THR A 112 5.64 -2.47 -18.01
N GLY A 113 4.48 -2.69 -17.40
CA GLY A 113 3.48 -1.67 -17.15
C GLY A 113 4.18 -0.50 -16.50
N ALA A 114 4.10 0.68 -17.11
CA ALA A 114 4.60 1.87 -16.44
C ALA A 114 3.85 1.96 -15.11
N GLY A 115 4.61 1.99 -14.02
CA GLY A 115 4.01 1.77 -12.70
C GLY A 115 2.97 2.84 -12.37
N ILE A 116 2.03 2.46 -11.51
CA ILE A 116 0.96 3.32 -11.04
C ILE A 116 1.28 3.83 -9.63
N PRO A 117 0.88 5.06 -9.28
CA PRO A 117 1.02 5.57 -7.92
C PRO A 117 0.21 4.73 -6.93
N LEU A 118 0.79 4.46 -5.76
CA LEU A 118 0.19 3.74 -4.64
C LEU A 118 -0.12 4.71 -3.51
N ILE A 119 -1.39 4.72 -3.08
CA ILE A 119 -1.85 5.35 -1.85
C ILE A 119 -1.86 4.29 -0.76
N SER A 120 -0.90 4.35 0.16
CA SER A 120 -0.86 3.48 1.34
C SER A 120 -1.89 3.89 2.38
N LYS A 121 -2.14 3.01 3.35
CA LYS A 121 -3.04 3.29 4.48
C LYS A 121 -2.69 4.57 5.23
N SER A 122 -1.40 4.83 5.42
CA SER A 122 -0.87 5.99 6.16
C SER A 122 -1.03 7.30 5.38
N MET A 123 -1.12 7.24 4.05
CA MET A 123 -1.20 8.42 3.18
C MET A 123 -2.64 8.85 2.86
N ARG A 124 -3.66 8.13 3.34
CA ARG A 124 -5.08 8.40 3.00
C ARG A 124 -5.52 9.83 3.31
N LEU A 125 -5.27 10.32 4.53
CA LEU A 125 -5.65 11.68 4.93
C LEU A 125 -4.88 12.73 4.12
N GLU A 126 -3.59 12.50 3.91
CA GLU A 126 -2.74 13.41 3.15
C GLU A 126 -3.19 13.50 1.68
N TYR A 127 -3.62 12.37 1.11
CA TYR A 127 -4.18 12.31 -0.24
C TYR A 127 -5.49 13.10 -0.35
N ILE A 128 -6.41 12.97 0.61
CA ILE A 128 -7.67 13.75 0.64
C ILE A 128 -7.38 15.27 0.66
N VAL A 129 -6.39 15.70 1.45
CA VAL A 129 -5.99 17.12 1.54
C VAL A 129 -5.33 17.61 0.24
N ASN A 130 -4.63 16.73 -0.46
CA ASN A 130 -3.79 17.08 -1.62
C ASN A 130 -4.33 16.57 -2.97
N LEU A 131 -5.63 16.31 -3.11
CA LEU A 131 -6.23 15.76 -4.34
C LEU A 131 -5.86 16.54 -5.60
N GLN A 132 -5.79 17.87 -5.52
CA GLN A 132 -5.46 18.74 -6.66
C GLN A 132 -3.96 19.05 -6.78
N ASN A 133 -3.13 18.60 -5.83
CA ASN A 133 -1.71 18.91 -5.79
C ASN A 133 -0.90 17.89 -6.60
N ARG A 134 -0.55 18.27 -7.84
CA ARG A 134 0.22 17.41 -8.75
C ARG A 134 1.59 17.02 -8.19
N ASP A 135 2.24 17.90 -7.44
CA ASP A 135 3.55 17.61 -6.87
C ASP A 135 3.48 16.52 -5.79
N PHE A 136 2.38 16.47 -5.04
CA PHE A 136 2.13 15.40 -4.08
C PHE A 136 1.95 14.06 -4.81
N ILE A 137 1.08 14.02 -5.82
CA ILE A 137 0.79 12.79 -6.59
C ILE A 137 2.07 12.24 -7.24
N ASN A 138 2.92 13.11 -7.78
CA ASN A 138 4.18 12.71 -8.43
C ASN A 138 5.22 12.13 -7.47
N ARG A 139 5.10 12.35 -6.15
CA ARG A 139 6.00 11.81 -5.12
C ARG A 139 5.52 10.49 -4.54
N LEU A 140 4.31 10.06 -4.86
CA LEU A 140 3.78 8.79 -4.37
C LEU A 140 4.64 7.62 -4.86
N GLN A 141 4.72 6.57 -4.03
CA GLN A 141 5.41 5.35 -4.40
C GLN A 141 4.77 4.75 -5.65
N ILE A 142 5.60 4.34 -6.61
CA ILE A 142 5.13 3.72 -7.85
C ILE A 142 5.20 2.20 -7.70
N VAL A 143 4.11 1.51 -8.04
CA VAL A 143 4.03 0.04 -8.10
C VAL A 143 3.77 -0.42 -9.53
N ALA A 144 4.51 -1.43 -9.98
CA ALA A 144 4.32 -2.03 -11.30
C ALA A 144 3.36 -3.20 -11.18
N LEU A 145 2.13 -3.04 -11.67
CA LEU A 145 1.16 -4.13 -11.78
C LEU A 145 1.01 -4.55 -13.26
N PRO A 146 0.85 -5.85 -13.56
CA PRO A 146 0.84 -6.36 -14.94
C PRO A 146 -0.21 -5.71 -15.86
N GLU A 147 -1.35 -5.28 -15.31
CA GLU A 147 -2.50 -4.76 -16.07
C GLU A 147 -2.66 -3.23 -15.95
N ALA A 148 -1.70 -2.56 -15.32
CA ALA A 148 -1.82 -1.15 -14.98
C ALA A 148 -1.64 -0.26 -16.21
N GLN A 149 -2.64 0.59 -16.48
CA GLN A 149 -2.53 1.63 -17.50
C GLN A 149 -2.03 2.94 -16.86
N PRO A 150 -0.84 3.43 -17.24
CA PRO A 150 -0.26 4.64 -16.65
C PRO A 150 -1.17 5.85 -16.90
N GLY A 151 -1.36 6.67 -15.86
CA GLY A 151 -2.09 7.95 -15.95
C GLY A 151 -3.61 7.88 -15.83
N LYS A 152 -4.22 6.69 -15.84
CA LYS A 152 -5.67 6.51 -15.58
C LYS A 152 -5.98 5.61 -14.39
N THR A 153 -4.97 4.92 -13.89
CA THR A 153 -5.09 3.91 -12.84
C THR A 153 -4.28 4.33 -11.62
N LEU A 154 -4.84 4.14 -10.44
CA LEU A 154 -4.18 4.29 -9.15
C LEU A 154 -4.27 2.99 -8.37
N ALA A 155 -3.28 2.76 -7.52
CA ALA A 155 -3.29 1.69 -6.54
C ALA A 155 -3.67 2.25 -5.17
N PHE A 156 -4.53 1.54 -4.45
CA PHE A 156 -4.95 1.89 -3.10
C PHE A 156 -4.76 0.70 -2.18
N GLU A 157 -4.08 0.90 -1.06
CA GLU A 157 -4.03 -0.09 -0.01
C GLU A 157 -5.36 -0.08 0.76
N HIS A 158 -6.13 -1.16 0.65
CA HIS A 158 -7.39 -1.34 1.35
C HIS A 158 -7.15 -1.38 2.85
N SER A 159 -8.09 -0.82 3.62
CA SER A 159 -8.03 -0.87 5.06
C SER A 159 -9.37 -1.16 5.70
N GLY A 160 -9.33 -1.92 6.79
CA GLY A 160 -10.51 -2.38 7.50
C GLY A 160 -10.97 -3.75 7.03
N GLY A 161 -12.02 -4.26 7.69
CA GLY A 161 -12.65 -5.56 7.41
C GLY A 161 -14.08 -5.42 6.90
N GLU A 162 -14.46 -4.24 6.44
CA GLU A 162 -15.84 -3.93 6.03
C GLU A 162 -16.20 -4.65 4.72
N MET A 163 -15.19 -4.94 3.90
CA MET A 163 -15.32 -5.67 2.64
C MET A 163 -14.88 -7.14 2.79
N LEU A 164 -14.66 -7.61 4.02
CA LEU A 164 -14.28 -8.98 4.33
C LEU A 164 -15.50 -9.76 4.83
N THR A 165 -15.68 -10.96 4.28
CA THR A 165 -16.70 -11.93 4.69
C THR A 165 -16.06 -13.28 4.99
N ASP A 166 -16.81 -14.17 5.63
CA ASP A 166 -16.35 -15.53 5.96
C ASP A 166 -16.00 -16.36 4.71
N GLY A 167 -16.56 -16.01 3.55
CA GLY A 167 -16.31 -16.67 2.26
C GLY A 167 -15.23 -15.99 1.40
N GLY A 168 -14.60 -14.92 1.87
CA GLY A 168 -13.61 -14.14 1.13
C GLY A 168 -13.94 -12.65 1.07
N GLY A 169 -13.32 -11.94 0.12
CA GLY A 169 -13.48 -10.49 -0.03
C GLY A 169 -12.16 -9.75 0.09
N LEU A 170 -12.24 -8.43 0.32
CA LEU A 170 -11.08 -7.56 0.43
C LEU A 170 -10.60 -7.50 1.87
N ARG A 171 -9.30 -7.71 2.07
CA ARG A 171 -8.64 -7.76 3.38
C ARG A 171 -7.86 -6.49 3.64
N ASP A 172 -7.70 -6.17 4.91
CA ASP A 172 -6.81 -5.10 5.33
C ASP A 172 -5.39 -5.37 4.80
N GLY A 173 -4.87 -4.44 3.99
CA GLY A 173 -3.55 -4.53 3.36
C GLY A 173 -3.57 -5.02 1.91
N ASP A 174 -4.72 -5.41 1.37
CA ASP A 174 -4.84 -5.73 -0.04
C ASP A 174 -4.60 -4.49 -0.91
N ILE A 175 -3.93 -4.66 -2.05
CA ILE A 175 -3.67 -3.58 -2.99
C ILE A 175 -4.74 -3.62 -4.08
N LEU A 176 -5.59 -2.60 -4.11
CA LEU A 176 -6.66 -2.43 -5.07
C LEU A 176 -6.17 -1.59 -6.25
N THR A 177 -6.36 -2.10 -7.46
CA THR A 177 -6.12 -1.34 -8.69
C THR A 177 -7.43 -0.72 -9.13
N ALA A 178 -7.50 0.61 -9.23
CA ALA A 178 -8.73 1.31 -9.54
C ALA A 178 -8.55 2.34 -10.67
N VAL A 179 -9.62 2.55 -11.44
CA VAL A 179 -9.66 3.47 -12.58
C VAL A 179 -10.61 4.62 -12.28
N ALA A 180 -10.19 5.85 -12.58
CA ALA A 180 -10.99 7.05 -12.32
C ALA A 180 -12.33 7.00 -13.07
N VAL A 181 -13.41 7.33 -12.37
CA VAL A 181 -14.74 7.47 -12.94
C VAL A 181 -15.20 8.92 -12.84
N SER A 182 -15.68 9.46 -13.96
CA SER A 182 -16.25 10.81 -13.99
C SER A 182 -17.65 10.80 -13.38
N LEU A 183 -17.86 11.61 -12.34
CA LEU A 183 -19.14 11.78 -11.65
C LEU A 183 -20.25 12.32 -12.58
N GLU A 184 -19.87 13.14 -13.58
CA GLU A 184 -20.78 13.67 -14.60
C GLU A 184 -21.38 12.58 -15.49
N LYS A 185 -20.71 11.43 -15.61
CA LYS A 185 -21.13 10.28 -16.44
C LYS A 185 -21.58 9.12 -15.55
N ALA A 186 -22.47 9.43 -14.60
CA ALA A 186 -23.01 8.45 -13.65
C ALA A 186 -23.69 7.23 -14.33
N ASN A 187 -24.15 7.38 -15.57
CA ASN A 187 -24.68 6.28 -16.39
C ASN A 187 -23.65 5.18 -16.74
N ARG A 188 -22.35 5.42 -16.53
CA ARG A 188 -21.29 4.42 -16.72
C ARG A 188 -20.99 3.61 -15.46
N LEU A 189 -21.57 3.98 -14.33
CA LEU A 189 -21.44 3.23 -13.09
C LEU A 189 -22.23 1.94 -13.20
N ARG A 190 -21.65 0.87 -12.66
CA ARG A 190 -22.26 -0.46 -12.66
C ARG A 190 -22.59 -0.85 -11.24
N GLU A 191 -23.86 -1.09 -10.99
CA GLU A 191 -24.33 -1.70 -9.76
C GLU A 191 -23.66 -3.07 -9.57
N GLY A 192 -23.40 -3.41 -8.31
CA GLY A 192 -22.64 -4.59 -7.91
C GLY A 192 -21.13 -4.47 -8.06
N GLN A 193 -20.56 -3.37 -8.59
CA GLN A 193 -19.10 -3.18 -8.63
C GLN A 193 -18.56 -2.49 -7.38
N VAL A 194 -17.30 -2.74 -7.05
CA VAL A 194 -16.61 -2.11 -5.92
C VAL A 194 -16.00 -0.78 -6.36
N TYR A 195 -16.23 0.25 -5.56
CA TYR A 195 -15.74 1.58 -5.76
C TYR A 195 -14.94 2.06 -4.55
N ILE A 196 -13.92 2.85 -4.82
CA ILE A 196 -13.24 3.66 -3.81
C ILE A 196 -13.83 5.07 -3.92
N ILE A 197 -14.44 5.51 -2.83
CA ILE A 197 -15.18 6.76 -2.74
C ILE A 197 -14.37 7.69 -1.86
N ILE A 198 -14.04 8.86 -2.39
CA ILE A 198 -13.27 9.87 -1.68
C ILE A 198 -14.22 11.00 -1.32
N THR A 199 -14.38 11.23 -0.03
CA THR A 199 -15.15 12.36 0.52
C THR A 199 -14.20 13.34 1.19
N ALA A 200 -14.71 14.50 1.60
CA ALA A 200 -13.93 15.47 2.37
C ALA A 200 -13.49 14.96 3.76
N ARG A 201 -14.10 13.87 4.27
CA ARG A 201 -13.84 13.34 5.61
C ARG A 201 -12.97 12.09 5.57
N GLU A 202 -13.23 11.20 4.61
CA GLU A 202 -12.64 9.87 4.58
C GLU A 202 -12.63 9.26 3.18
N LEU A 203 -11.81 8.21 3.04
CA LEU A 203 -11.70 7.35 1.87
C LEU A 203 -12.32 6.00 2.21
N LEU A 204 -13.38 5.63 1.49
CA LEU A 204 -14.17 4.43 1.72
C LEU A 204 -14.04 3.45 0.55
N THR A 205 -14.08 2.15 0.84
CA THR A 205 -14.18 1.10 -0.19
C THR A 205 -15.51 0.39 -0.02
N ARG A 206 -16.40 0.48 -1.01
CA ARG A 206 -17.77 -0.06 -0.92
C ARG A 206 -18.28 -0.53 -2.27
N ARG A 207 -19.25 -1.45 -2.26
CA ARG A 207 -19.98 -1.88 -3.45
C ARG A 207 -21.13 -0.93 -3.75
N LEU A 208 -21.29 -0.53 -5.00
CA LEU A 208 -22.44 0.28 -5.41
C LEU A 208 -23.67 -0.64 -5.50
N ARG A 209 -24.67 -0.43 -4.64
CA ARG A 209 -25.91 -1.20 -4.69
C ARG A 209 -26.90 -0.61 -5.68
N LYS A 210 -27.19 0.70 -5.52
CA LYS A 210 -28.23 1.37 -6.31
C LYS A 210 -27.87 2.82 -6.57
N LEU A 211 -28.08 3.25 -7.82
CA LEU A 211 -27.90 4.63 -8.22
C LEU A 211 -29.25 5.37 -8.27
N GLU A 212 -29.73 5.83 -7.12
CA GLU A 212 -31.02 6.53 -7.00
C GLU A 212 -30.80 8.00 -6.57
N ALA A 213 -31.62 8.92 -7.06
CA ALA A 213 -31.57 10.31 -6.58
C ALA A 213 -32.42 10.42 -5.30
N PRO A 214 -31.99 11.17 -4.27
CA PRO A 214 -30.88 12.13 -4.26
C PRO A 214 -29.51 11.56 -3.83
N ALA A 215 -29.44 10.30 -3.39
CA ALA A 215 -28.22 9.70 -2.82
C ALA A 215 -27.95 8.30 -3.37
N TRP A 216 -26.68 8.05 -3.70
CA TRP A 216 -26.21 6.74 -4.16
C TRP A 216 -26.00 5.83 -2.96
N ILE A 217 -26.47 4.59 -3.07
CA ILE A 217 -26.43 3.63 -1.97
C ILE A 217 -25.20 2.74 -2.14
N PHE A 218 -24.26 2.86 -1.21
CA PHE A 218 -23.06 2.04 -1.13
C PHE A 218 -23.17 1.07 0.04
N GLU A 219 -22.79 -0.19 -0.18
CA GLU A 219 -22.83 -1.23 0.84
C GLU A 219 -21.45 -1.84 1.05
N ALA A 220 -21.22 -2.36 2.26
CA ALA A 220 -20.06 -3.18 2.54
C ALA A 220 -20.41 -4.64 2.24
N ASP A 221 -19.42 -5.45 1.86
CA ASP A 221 -19.66 -6.89 1.65
C ASP A 221 -19.96 -7.60 2.99
N ASN A 222 -19.46 -7.05 4.10
CA ASN A 222 -19.80 -7.53 5.44
C ASN A 222 -21.24 -7.11 5.83
N PRO A 223 -22.18 -8.07 6.05
CA PRO A 223 -23.57 -7.76 6.40
C PRO A 223 -23.75 -7.04 7.74
N ALA A 224 -22.74 -7.08 8.62
CA ALA A 224 -22.77 -6.36 9.90
C ALA A 224 -22.64 -4.84 9.72
N VAL A 225 -22.17 -4.38 8.56
CA VAL A 225 -22.00 -2.96 8.25
C VAL A 225 -23.24 -2.48 7.47
N PRO A 226 -24.00 -1.49 7.98
CA PRO A 226 -25.18 -1.02 7.29
C PRO A 226 -24.84 -0.29 5.98
N PRO A 227 -25.76 -0.30 4.99
CA PRO A 227 -25.60 0.50 3.77
C PRO A 227 -25.47 2.00 4.10
N LEU A 228 -24.57 2.67 3.38
CA LEU A 228 -24.28 4.08 3.53
C LEU A 228 -24.79 4.85 2.29
N PRO A 229 -25.86 5.67 2.44
CA PRO A 229 -26.26 6.59 1.40
C PRO A 229 -25.30 7.79 1.35
N ILE A 230 -24.76 8.10 0.17
CA ILE A 230 -23.88 9.24 -0.06
C ILE A 230 -24.47 10.11 -1.17
N GLU A 231 -24.62 11.41 -0.92
CA GLU A 231 -25.05 12.35 -1.96
C GLU A 231 -23.94 12.53 -3.01
N ALA A 232 -24.31 12.60 -4.29
CA ALA A 232 -23.34 12.75 -5.38
C ALA A 232 -22.48 14.03 -5.25
N LYS A 233 -22.98 15.06 -4.56
CA LYS A 233 -22.28 16.33 -4.30
C LYS A 233 -21.15 16.21 -3.27
N ASP A 234 -21.22 15.21 -2.39
CA ASP A 234 -20.25 15.01 -1.30
C ASP A 234 -19.07 14.13 -1.73
N ILE A 235 -19.15 13.53 -2.93
CA ILE A 235 -18.10 12.72 -3.53
C ILE A 235 -17.12 13.64 -4.26
N LEU A 236 -15.87 13.68 -3.81
CA LEU A 236 -14.80 14.45 -4.43
C LEU A 236 -14.19 13.70 -5.62
N GLU A 237 -13.91 12.42 -5.44
CA GLU A 237 -13.42 11.52 -6.48
C GLU A 237 -14.01 10.12 -6.31
N LEU A 238 -14.15 9.41 -7.43
CA LEU A 238 -14.67 8.06 -7.46
C LEU A 238 -13.81 7.19 -8.37
N TRP A 239 -13.45 6.01 -7.88
CA TRP A 239 -12.57 5.08 -8.58
C TRP A 239 -13.20 3.69 -8.64
N GLU A 240 -13.35 3.11 -9.83
CA GLU A 240 -13.86 1.73 -10.01
C GLU A 240 -12.71 0.74 -9.81
N VAL A 241 -12.85 -0.17 -8.86
CA VAL A 241 -11.85 -1.21 -8.61
C VAL A 241 -11.91 -2.26 -9.72
N LYS A 242 -10.77 -2.51 -10.37
CA LYS A 242 -10.61 -3.48 -11.47
C LYS A 242 -9.86 -4.74 -11.07
N GLY A 243 -9.01 -4.64 -10.06
CA GLY A 243 -8.21 -5.76 -9.60
C GLY A 243 -7.87 -5.64 -8.12
N CYS A 244 -7.63 -6.78 -7.50
CA CYS A 244 -7.13 -6.90 -6.14
C CYS A 244 -5.89 -7.77 -6.17
N TRP A 245 -4.82 -7.30 -5.53
CA TRP A 245 -3.61 -8.06 -5.27
C TRP A 245 -3.50 -8.29 -3.77
N THR A 246 -3.47 -9.55 -3.37
CA THR A 246 -3.37 -9.96 -1.96
C THR A 246 -2.15 -10.85 -1.76
N THR A 247 -1.45 -10.64 -0.65
CA THR A 247 -0.40 -11.55 -0.16
C THR A 247 -0.93 -12.53 0.87
N GLN A 248 -2.18 -12.35 1.32
CA GLN A 248 -2.79 -13.16 2.37
C GLN A 248 -3.52 -14.36 1.74
N LEU A 249 -2.74 -15.36 1.33
CA LEU A 249 -3.25 -16.56 0.70
C LEU A 249 -4.07 -17.41 1.69
N GLN A 250 -5.26 -17.84 1.26
CA GLN A 250 -6.10 -18.74 2.04
C GLN A 250 -5.91 -20.19 1.58
N PRO A 251 -5.98 -21.16 2.50
CA PRO A 251 -6.21 -22.53 2.10
C PRO A 251 -7.57 -22.62 1.40
N PRO A 252 -7.74 -23.53 0.42
CA PRO A 252 -9.03 -23.73 -0.23
C PRO A 252 -10.09 -24.08 0.82
N SER A 253 -11.18 -23.31 0.84
CA SER A 253 -12.34 -23.62 1.68
C SER A 253 -13.12 -24.77 1.05
N LEU A 254 -13.31 -25.87 1.78
CA LEU A 254 -14.25 -26.93 1.39
C LEU A 254 -15.68 -26.63 1.87
N LEU A 255 -15.93 -25.44 2.44
CA LEU A 255 -17.22 -25.08 3.01
C LEU A 255 -18.31 -25.09 1.93
N ASP A 256 -18.04 -24.52 0.75
CA ASP A 256 -18.99 -24.52 -0.37
C ASP A 256 -19.32 -25.93 -0.83
N HIS A 257 -18.32 -26.82 -0.88
CA HIS A 257 -18.54 -28.23 -1.21
C HIS A 257 -19.42 -28.92 -0.16
N LYS A 258 -19.17 -28.66 1.14
CA LYS A 258 -19.97 -29.22 2.24
C LYS A 258 -21.39 -28.66 2.25
N LEU A 259 -21.57 -27.37 1.94
CA LEU A 259 -22.89 -26.75 1.82
C LEU A 259 -23.68 -27.36 0.67
N LEU A 260 -23.03 -27.59 -0.48
CA LEU A 260 -23.68 -28.23 -1.62
C LEU A 260 -24.13 -29.66 -1.30
N LEU A 261 -23.32 -30.43 -0.55
CA LEU A 261 -23.71 -31.75 -0.06
C LEU A 261 -24.90 -31.67 0.92
N LEU A 262 -24.88 -30.72 1.85
CA LEU A 262 -25.98 -30.50 2.79
C LEU A 262 -27.27 -30.06 2.10
N GLU A 263 -27.20 -29.19 1.09
CA GLU A 263 -28.36 -28.77 0.30
C GLU A 263 -28.99 -29.97 -0.44
N GLU A 264 -28.16 -30.85 -1.00
CA GLU A 264 -28.62 -32.07 -1.66
C GLU A 264 -29.27 -33.05 -0.66
N GLU A 265 -28.64 -33.27 0.51
CA GLU A 265 -29.22 -34.08 1.58
C GLU A 265 -30.56 -33.51 2.07
N LEU A 266 -30.65 -32.19 2.28
CA LEU A 266 -31.89 -31.51 2.66
C LEU A 266 -32.96 -31.62 1.58
N ARG A 267 -32.60 -31.54 0.29
CA ARG A 267 -33.54 -31.73 -0.81
C ARG A 267 -34.12 -33.14 -0.79
N GLN A 268 -33.28 -34.16 -0.65
CA GLN A 268 -33.72 -35.56 -0.55
C GLN A 268 -34.60 -35.80 0.68
N LEU A 269 -34.28 -35.15 1.80
CA LEU A 269 -35.07 -35.23 3.03
C LEU A 269 -36.46 -34.58 2.83
N LYS A 270 -36.51 -33.42 2.18
CA LYS A 270 -37.76 -32.72 1.84
C LYS A 270 -38.65 -33.55 0.91
N GLU A 271 -38.07 -34.19 -0.11
CA GLU A 271 -38.81 -35.11 -1.00
C GLU A 271 -39.39 -36.30 -0.21
N ARG A 272 -38.60 -36.93 0.66
CA ARG A 272 -39.05 -38.03 1.51
C ARG A 272 -40.17 -37.63 2.47
N VAL A 273 -40.07 -36.46 3.09
CA VAL A 273 -41.12 -35.91 3.97
C VAL A 273 -42.40 -35.63 3.18
N SER A 274 -42.30 -35.01 2.00
CA SER A 274 -43.48 -34.78 1.15
C SER A 274 -44.15 -36.07 0.65
N GLY A 275 -43.36 -37.13 0.44
CA GLY A 275 -43.87 -38.47 0.11
C GLY A 275 -44.53 -39.20 1.28
N LEU A 276 -44.27 -38.79 2.52
CA LEU A 276 -44.91 -39.32 3.73
C LEU A 276 -46.19 -38.55 4.09
N GLU A 277 -46.23 -37.24 3.86
CA GLU A 277 -47.43 -36.41 4.08
C GLU A 277 -48.53 -36.62 3.03
N SER A 278 -48.21 -37.26 1.90
CA SER A 278 -49.15 -37.60 0.81
C SER A 278 -49.77 -39.00 0.91
N LYS A 279 -49.50 -39.73 2.01
CA LYS A 279 -50.11 -41.02 2.35
C LYS A 279 -51.00 -40.89 3.58
#